data_AF-A0A4Y9XTQ7-F1
#
_entry.id   AF-A0A4Y9XTQ7-F1
#
_cell.length_a   1.000
_cell.length_b   1.000
_cell.length_c   1.000
_cell.angle_alpha   90.00
_cell.angle_beta   90.00
_cell.angle_gamma   90.00
#
_symmetry.space_group_name_H-M   'P 1'
#
loop_
_entity.id
_entity.type
_entity.pdbx_description
1 polymer ?
#
loop_
_entity_poly.entity_id
_entity_poly.type
_entity_poly.pdbx_seq_one_letter_code
_entity_poly.pdbx_strand_id
1 'polypeptide(L)'
;MSYSHYQKNLPGWGTSQVRNALDHPGSIHSEPASTSQFQFGPPPALNFQPQASWTGIDYYNAHAPNPQPEVYQYAMNRLLSGAGALGIGMHEARYWHRRAYGGVGDITRMLPSEIGHAAAYEAYRAWIHNSPAFRVMDGDFERQKEVLISIAIAESAHLWEATGRGFDQYALQTASETAAATASLIFSQTMDLQSLGTDYYRARGSQYYPNASDAYSMDDMALMNRQQQMGGMGLGLGQGMGPGMG
;
A
#
# COMPACT_ATOMS: atom_id res chain seq x y z
N MET A 1 22.74 8.47 18.45
CA MET A 1 21.36 8.85 18.81
C MET A 1 20.48 7.63 18.54
N SER A 2 19.91 7.04 19.59
CA SER A 2 19.26 5.73 19.61
C SER A 2 17.76 5.89 19.35
N TYR A 3 17.23 5.26 18.29
CA TYR A 3 15.83 5.40 17.87
C TYR A 3 14.94 4.36 18.54
N SER A 4 14.29 4.77 19.63
CA SER A 4 13.36 3.97 20.44
C SER A 4 12.01 3.66 19.76
N HIS A 5 11.76 4.12 18.54
CA HIS A 5 10.45 4.00 17.87
C HIS A 5 10.27 2.71 17.06
N TYR A 6 11.35 2.15 16.49
CA TYR A 6 11.30 0.85 15.77
C TYR A 6 11.71 -0.33 16.66
N GLN A 7 12.43 -0.08 17.76
CA GLN A 7 12.85 -1.12 18.71
C GLN A 7 11.70 -1.67 19.58
N LYS A 8 10.54 -0.99 19.58
CA LYS A 8 9.32 -1.43 20.27
C LYS A 8 8.24 -2.01 19.36
N ASN A 9 8.41 -1.97 18.03
CA ASN A 9 7.29 -2.16 17.10
C ASN A 9 7.60 -3.15 15.96
N LEU A 10 7.94 -4.38 16.30
CA LEU A 10 7.55 -5.57 15.52
C LEU A 10 7.09 -6.63 16.55
N PRO A 11 5.86 -7.16 16.53
CA PRO A 11 4.81 -7.13 15.50
C PRO A 11 3.47 -6.50 15.95
N GLY A 12 2.63 -6.08 14.99
CA GLY A 12 1.19 -5.88 15.23
C GLY A 12 0.65 -4.48 14.93
N TRP A 13 0.50 -4.15 13.64
CA TRP A 13 -0.30 -3.00 13.19
C TRP A 13 -1.78 -3.36 13.00
N GLY A 14 -2.25 -4.38 13.71
CA GLY A 14 -3.66 -4.77 13.70
C GLY A 14 -4.32 -4.60 15.05
N THR A 15 -5.46 -3.91 15.07
CA THR A 15 -6.33 -3.95 16.25
C THR A 15 -7.06 -5.29 16.25
N SER A 16 -6.79 -6.13 17.24
CA SER A 16 -7.69 -7.25 17.55
C SER A 16 -8.92 -6.66 18.23
N GLN A 17 -10.00 -6.42 17.48
CA GLN A 17 -11.27 -6.03 18.08
C GLN A 17 -11.86 -7.26 18.80
N VAL A 18 -11.60 -7.38 20.10
CA VAL A 18 -12.32 -8.32 20.97
C VAL A 18 -13.70 -7.72 21.20
N ARG A 19 -14.75 -8.30 20.59
CA ARG A 19 -16.13 -7.97 20.96
C ARG A 19 -16.39 -8.56 22.35
N ASN A 20 -16.26 -7.74 23.39
CA ASN A 20 -16.79 -8.08 24.71
C ASN A 20 -18.32 -8.06 24.61
N ALA A 21 -18.92 -9.25 24.59
CA ALA A 21 -20.35 -9.39 24.87
C ALA A 21 -20.59 -8.94 26.31
N LEU A 22 -21.49 -7.96 26.48
CA LEU A 22 -21.93 -7.44 27.76
C LEU A 22 -22.48 -8.57 28.65
N ASP A 23 -22.04 -8.57 29.90
CA ASP A 23 -22.48 -9.42 31.00
C ASP A 23 -24.00 -9.67 31.00
N HIS A 24 -24.39 -10.93 30.86
CA HIS A 24 -25.62 -11.49 31.42
C HIS A 24 -25.22 -12.77 32.19
N PRO A 25 -25.49 -12.87 33.51
CA PRO A 25 -25.08 -14.04 34.26
C PRO A 25 -26.09 -15.17 34.07
N GLY A 26 -25.64 -16.23 33.40
CA GLY A 26 -26.26 -17.55 33.51
C GLY A 26 -26.56 -18.20 32.17
N SER A 27 -25.64 -19.05 31.71
CA SER A 27 -25.94 -20.40 31.20
C SER A 27 -24.65 -21.10 30.76
N ILE A 28 -24.48 -22.31 31.26
CA ILE A 28 -23.36 -23.20 30.97
C ILE A 28 -23.62 -23.82 29.60
N HIS A 29 -23.02 -23.28 28.54
CA HIS A 29 -22.88 -23.98 27.26
C HIS A 29 -21.62 -23.51 26.52
N SER A 30 -20.84 -24.49 26.08
CA SER A 30 -19.62 -24.41 25.27
C SER A 30 -19.58 -23.27 24.24
N GLU A 31 -18.69 -22.30 24.43
CA GLU A 31 -18.39 -21.26 23.45
C GLU A 31 -17.39 -21.75 22.38
N PRO A 32 -17.63 -21.51 21.08
CA PRO A 32 -16.58 -21.62 20.06
C PRO A 32 -15.54 -20.52 20.29
N ALA A 33 -14.25 -20.88 20.20
CA ALA A 33 -13.13 -19.96 20.34
C ALA A 33 -13.35 -18.67 19.52
N SER A 34 -13.29 -17.52 20.20
CA SER A 34 -13.29 -16.20 19.57
C SER A 34 -12.16 -16.10 18.55
N THR A 35 -12.48 -16.08 17.26
CA THR A 35 -11.50 -15.78 16.22
C THR A 35 -11.25 -14.28 16.24
N SER A 36 -10.19 -13.83 16.93
CA SER A 36 -9.72 -12.46 16.86
C SER A 36 -9.50 -12.08 15.40
N GLN A 37 -10.35 -11.21 14.86
CA GLN A 37 -10.23 -10.74 13.48
C GLN A 37 -9.14 -9.66 13.45
N PHE A 38 -8.00 -9.99 12.85
CA PHE A 38 -6.90 -9.06 12.65
C PHE A 38 -7.26 -8.07 11.54
N GLN A 39 -7.27 -6.77 11.85
CA GLN A 39 -7.53 -5.70 10.88
C GLN A 39 -6.40 -4.69 10.87
N PHE A 40 -5.82 -4.42 9.70
CA PHE A 40 -4.79 -3.39 9.57
C PHE A 40 -5.40 -1.99 9.74
N GLY A 41 -4.78 -1.17 10.60
CA GLY A 41 -5.09 0.25 10.67
C GLY A 41 -4.50 1.03 9.48
N PRO A 42 -4.83 2.33 9.32
CA PRO A 42 -4.19 3.18 8.33
C PRO A 42 -2.65 3.15 8.47
N PRO A 43 -1.90 3.23 7.36
CA PRO A 43 -0.45 3.32 7.42
C PRO A 43 -0.02 4.59 8.18
N PRO A 44 1.18 4.61 8.76
CA PRO A 44 1.73 5.83 9.35
C PRO A 44 1.69 7.00 8.35
N ALA A 45 1.44 8.21 8.87
CA ALA A 45 1.55 9.41 8.05
C ALA A 45 2.98 9.56 7.54
N LEU A 46 3.13 10.08 6.32
CA LEU A 46 4.45 10.43 5.79
C LEU A 46 5.11 11.44 6.73
N ASN A 47 6.38 11.20 7.06
CA ASN A 47 7.19 12.08 7.89
C ASN A 47 7.80 13.25 7.11
N PHE A 48 7.43 13.40 5.83
CA PHE A 48 7.88 14.45 4.94
C PHE A 48 6.71 15.13 4.24
N GLN A 49 6.93 16.37 3.79
CA GLN A 49 5.98 17.12 2.99
C GLN A 49 6.42 17.09 1.52
N PRO A 50 5.64 16.46 0.61
CA PRO A 50 5.93 16.46 -0.82
C PRO A 50 6.07 17.88 -1.40
N GLN A 51 7.03 18.07 -2.31
CA GLN A 51 7.23 19.35 -3.00
C GLN A 51 7.07 19.21 -4.52
N ALA A 52 6.66 20.30 -5.18
CA ALA A 52 6.40 20.31 -6.61
C ALA A 52 7.64 20.12 -7.46
N SER A 53 8.83 20.43 -6.95
CA SER A 53 10.12 20.23 -7.63
C SER A 53 10.74 18.85 -7.41
N TRP A 54 10.16 18.02 -6.53
CA TRP A 54 10.75 16.72 -6.20
C TRP A 54 10.63 15.73 -7.35
N THR A 55 11.71 14.99 -7.53
CA THR A 55 11.83 13.83 -8.42
C THR A 55 11.73 12.54 -7.58
N GLY A 56 11.64 11.37 -8.21
CA GLY A 56 11.52 10.11 -7.48
C GLY A 56 12.63 9.88 -6.44
N ILE A 57 13.87 10.28 -6.74
CA ILE A 57 14.99 10.12 -5.80
C ILE A 57 14.82 10.98 -4.53
N ASP A 58 14.15 12.13 -4.62
CA ASP A 58 13.88 12.98 -3.45
C ASP A 58 12.88 12.30 -2.51
N TYR A 59 11.85 11.65 -3.07
CA TYR A 59 10.91 10.84 -2.29
C TYR A 59 11.59 9.61 -1.67
N TYR A 60 12.48 8.94 -2.40
CA TYR A 60 13.29 7.86 -1.86
C TYR A 60 14.15 8.34 -0.68
N ASN A 61 14.88 9.45 -0.84
CA ASN A 61 15.75 10.00 0.19
C ASN A 61 14.98 10.45 1.43
N ALA A 62 13.77 11.00 1.26
CA ALA A 62 12.92 11.43 2.36
C ALA A 62 12.32 10.25 3.15
N HIS A 63 12.08 9.11 2.48
CA HIS A 63 11.40 7.96 3.06
C HIS A 63 12.35 6.86 3.56
N ALA A 64 13.55 6.71 2.99
CA ALA A 64 14.47 5.65 3.35
C ALA A 64 15.17 5.90 4.72
N PRO A 65 15.46 4.85 5.51
CA PRO A 65 16.08 5.00 6.83
C PRO A 65 17.55 5.46 6.74
N ASN A 66 18.26 4.91 5.77
CA ASN A 66 19.64 5.23 5.42
C ASN A 66 19.73 5.28 3.89
N PRO A 67 19.45 6.44 3.28
CA PRO A 67 19.35 6.57 1.84
C PRO A 67 20.66 6.19 1.13
N GLN A 68 20.55 5.27 0.18
CA GLN A 68 21.64 4.81 -0.68
C GLN A 68 21.26 5.05 -2.14
N PRO A 69 21.70 6.16 -2.74
CA PRO A 69 21.33 6.54 -4.10
C PRO A 69 21.59 5.44 -5.15
N GLU A 70 22.61 4.61 -4.94
CA GLU A 70 22.98 3.51 -5.83
C GLU A 70 21.91 2.42 -5.87
N VAL A 71 21.25 2.13 -4.74
CA VAL A 71 20.15 1.14 -4.65
C VAL A 71 18.94 1.63 -5.44
N TYR A 72 18.59 2.91 -5.28
CA TYR A 72 17.51 3.54 -6.05
C TYR A 72 17.79 3.51 -7.55
N GLN A 73 18.98 3.97 -7.97
CA GLN A 73 19.38 3.98 -9.37
C GLN A 73 19.40 2.57 -9.97
N TYR A 74 19.90 1.58 -9.23
CA TYR A 74 19.89 0.18 -9.65
C TYR A 74 18.46 -0.29 -9.93
N ALA A 75 17.55 -0.18 -8.96
CA ALA A 75 16.18 -0.64 -9.10
C ALA A 75 15.45 0.05 -10.26
N MET A 76 15.63 1.36 -10.41
CA MET A 76 15.04 2.13 -11.51
C MET A 76 15.60 1.70 -12.88
N ASN A 77 16.92 1.54 -13.00
CA ASN A 77 17.53 1.07 -14.26
C ASN A 77 17.04 -0.33 -14.66
N ARG A 78 16.88 -1.23 -13.68
CA ARG A 78 16.36 -2.58 -13.90
C ARG A 78 14.89 -2.57 -14.32
N LEU A 79 14.08 -1.72 -13.71
CA LEU A 79 12.68 -1.52 -14.08
C LEU A 79 12.56 -0.96 -15.51
N LEU A 80 13.30 0.10 -15.83
CA LEU A 80 13.22 0.80 -17.13
C LEU A 80 13.78 -0.02 -18.29
N SER A 81 14.81 -0.83 -18.03
CA SER A 81 15.38 -1.74 -19.05
C SER A 81 14.48 -2.94 -19.37
N GLY A 82 13.45 -3.21 -18.57
CA GLY A 82 12.61 -4.40 -18.70
C GLY A 82 13.34 -5.72 -18.41
N ALA A 83 14.62 -5.67 -18.04
CA ALA A 83 15.42 -6.83 -17.69
C ALA A 83 15.27 -7.23 -16.21
N GLY A 84 14.45 -6.49 -15.45
CA GLY A 84 14.24 -6.60 -14.02
C GLY A 84 13.33 -7.75 -13.56
N ALA A 85 13.12 -7.85 -12.25
CA ALA A 85 12.19 -8.75 -11.61
C ALA A 85 10.77 -8.55 -12.19
N LEU A 86 10.04 -9.66 -12.30
CA LEU A 86 8.62 -9.59 -12.65
C LEU A 86 7.83 -9.20 -11.38
N GLY A 87 7.17 -8.06 -11.43
CA GLY A 87 6.26 -7.63 -10.38
C GLY A 87 5.07 -8.59 -10.25
N ILE A 88 4.40 -8.57 -9.10
CA ILE A 88 3.19 -9.35 -8.85
C ILE A 88 1.96 -8.45 -8.70
N GLY A 89 0.77 -9.05 -8.81
CA GLY A 89 -0.49 -8.34 -8.69
C GLY A 89 -0.83 -7.96 -7.24
N MET A 90 -1.88 -7.15 -7.10
CA MET A 90 -2.39 -6.65 -5.83
C MET A 90 -2.67 -7.76 -4.80
N HIS A 91 -3.23 -8.89 -5.24
CA HIS A 91 -3.66 -9.96 -4.34
C HIS A 91 -2.47 -10.67 -3.70
N GLU A 92 -1.47 -11.00 -4.51
CA GLU A 92 -0.25 -11.65 -4.04
C GLU A 92 0.59 -10.69 -3.19
N ALA A 93 0.62 -9.39 -3.53
CA ALA A 93 1.29 -8.37 -2.73
C ALA A 93 0.65 -8.23 -1.33
N ARG A 94 -0.70 -8.25 -1.22
CA ARG A 94 -1.43 -8.31 0.07
C ARG A 94 -1.04 -9.53 0.90
N TYR A 95 -0.82 -10.68 0.27
CA TYR A 95 -0.40 -11.89 0.96
C TYR A 95 0.98 -11.72 1.61
N TRP A 96 1.96 -11.20 0.88
CA TRP A 96 3.30 -10.95 1.41
C TRP A 96 3.33 -9.85 2.46
N HIS A 97 2.57 -8.79 2.24
CA HIS A 97 2.37 -7.74 3.23
C HIS A 97 1.82 -8.29 4.55
N ARG A 98 0.81 -9.17 4.51
CA ARG A 98 0.27 -9.79 5.72
C ARG A 98 1.32 -10.59 6.47
N ARG A 99 2.24 -11.27 5.77
CA ARG A 99 3.34 -12.00 6.41
C ARG A 99 4.35 -11.05 7.05
N ALA A 100 4.75 -9.98 6.36
CA ALA A 100 5.74 -9.03 6.88
C ALA A 100 5.20 -8.18 8.04
N TYR A 101 3.98 -7.64 7.90
CA TYR A 101 3.41 -6.64 8.82
C TYR A 101 2.35 -7.19 9.78
N GLY A 102 1.72 -8.30 9.44
CA GLY A 102 0.63 -8.91 10.22
C GLY A 102 1.09 -9.73 11.42
N GLY A 103 2.40 -9.84 11.67
CA GLY A 103 2.96 -10.64 12.77
C GLY A 103 2.85 -12.16 12.59
N VAL A 104 2.40 -12.62 11.42
CA VAL A 104 2.24 -14.05 11.08
C VAL A 104 3.51 -14.62 10.43
N GLY A 105 4.31 -13.78 9.77
CA GLY A 105 5.57 -14.18 9.14
C GLY A 105 6.79 -13.82 10.01
N ASP A 106 7.84 -14.65 9.89
CA ASP A 106 9.16 -14.31 10.39
C ASP A 106 9.90 -13.49 9.32
N ILE A 107 9.87 -12.16 9.46
CA ILE A 107 10.51 -11.22 8.53
C ILE A 107 12.00 -11.55 8.32
N THR A 108 12.67 -12.11 9.33
CA THR A 108 14.10 -12.47 9.26
C THR A 108 14.37 -13.62 8.27
N ARG A 109 13.34 -14.42 7.96
CA ARG A 109 13.41 -15.57 7.05
C ARG A 109 12.79 -15.30 5.68
N MET A 110 12.20 -14.13 5.46
CA MET A 110 11.63 -13.79 4.16
C MET A 110 12.74 -13.63 3.11
N LEU A 111 12.45 -14.07 1.89
CA LEU A 111 13.34 -13.88 0.75
C LEU A 111 13.35 -12.39 0.34
N PRO A 112 14.41 -11.92 -0.33
CA PRO A 112 14.48 -10.53 -0.80
C PRO A 112 13.28 -10.12 -1.67
N SER A 113 12.85 -11.01 -2.58
CA SER A 113 11.67 -10.77 -3.42
C SER A 113 10.38 -10.64 -2.60
N GLU A 114 10.17 -11.50 -1.61
CA GLU A 114 9.01 -11.46 -0.71
C GLU A 114 8.96 -10.15 0.09
N ILE A 115 10.12 -9.65 0.51
CA ILE A 115 10.25 -8.34 1.17
C ILE A 115 9.91 -7.22 0.19
N GLY A 116 10.42 -7.29 -1.04
CA GLY A 116 10.10 -6.31 -2.08
C GLY A 116 8.60 -6.24 -2.38
N HIS A 117 7.93 -7.39 -2.48
CA HIS A 117 6.48 -7.46 -2.67
C HIS A 117 5.69 -6.85 -1.50
N ALA A 118 6.09 -7.14 -0.27
CA ALA A 118 5.49 -6.57 0.93
C ALA A 118 5.69 -5.04 0.99
N ALA A 119 6.90 -4.57 0.69
CA ALA A 119 7.26 -3.15 0.64
C ALA A 119 6.42 -2.39 -0.40
N ALA A 120 6.26 -2.96 -1.60
CA ALA A 120 5.45 -2.35 -2.65
C ALA A 120 3.99 -2.17 -2.23
N TYR A 121 3.42 -3.13 -1.52
CA TYR A 121 2.05 -2.99 -1.03
C TYR A 121 1.95 -1.95 0.10
N GLU A 122 2.91 -1.90 1.04
CA GLU A 122 2.90 -0.85 2.07
C GLU A 122 3.05 0.56 1.47
N ALA A 123 3.91 0.72 0.46
CA ALA A 123 4.00 1.98 -0.29
C ALA A 123 2.68 2.33 -0.99
N TYR A 124 1.99 1.34 -1.56
CA TYR A 124 0.65 1.54 -2.14
C TYR A 124 -0.37 1.98 -1.09
N ARG A 125 -0.34 1.38 0.11
CA ARG A 125 -1.18 1.80 1.23
C ARG A 125 -0.87 3.24 1.62
N ALA A 126 0.40 3.60 1.77
CA ALA A 126 0.81 4.97 2.06
C ALA A 126 0.29 5.94 0.99
N TRP A 127 0.35 5.56 -0.28
CA TRP A 127 -0.19 6.35 -1.39
C TRP A 127 -1.72 6.53 -1.27
N ILE A 128 -2.51 5.45 -1.19
CA ILE A 128 -3.98 5.58 -1.17
C ILE A 128 -4.49 6.35 0.06
N HIS A 129 -3.86 6.19 1.22
CA HIS A 129 -4.30 6.83 2.47
C HIS A 129 -3.81 8.28 2.62
N ASN A 130 -2.65 8.63 2.08
CA ASN A 130 -2.09 10.00 2.18
C ASN A 130 -2.39 10.85 0.92
N SER A 131 -3.55 10.66 0.30
CA SER A 131 -3.95 11.37 -0.93
C SER A 131 -3.76 12.88 -0.91
N PRO A 132 -4.06 13.61 0.19
CA PRO A 132 -3.85 15.06 0.24
C PRO A 132 -2.38 15.48 0.08
N ALA A 133 -1.44 14.68 0.58
CA ALA A 133 -0.01 14.98 0.49
C ALA A 133 0.48 14.90 -0.97
N PHE A 134 -0.12 14.03 -1.78
CA PHE A 134 0.27 13.80 -3.17
C PHE A 134 -0.46 14.70 -4.20
N ARG A 135 -1.33 15.63 -3.74
CA ARG A 135 -2.07 16.55 -4.63
C ARG A 135 -1.18 17.45 -5.48
N VAL A 136 0.06 17.66 -5.06
CA VAL A 136 1.07 18.43 -5.79
C VAL A 136 1.34 17.85 -7.20
N MET A 137 0.93 16.61 -7.44
CA MET A 137 1.12 15.86 -8.69
C MET A 137 -0.22 15.45 -9.31
N ASP A 138 -1.32 16.12 -8.97
CA ASP A 138 -2.64 15.82 -9.52
C ASP A 138 -2.62 15.98 -11.05
N GLY A 139 -3.13 14.97 -11.76
CA GLY A 139 -3.20 14.92 -13.23
C GLY A 139 -1.96 14.38 -13.94
N ASP A 140 -0.83 14.19 -13.25
CA ASP A 140 0.38 13.59 -13.83
C ASP A 140 0.56 12.14 -13.34
N PHE A 141 -0.01 11.19 -14.09
CA PHE A 141 0.00 9.78 -13.71
C PHE A 141 1.40 9.15 -13.73
N GLU A 142 2.28 9.56 -14.65
CA GLU A 142 3.65 9.03 -14.70
C GLU A 142 4.43 9.49 -13.48
N ARG A 143 4.24 10.74 -13.06
CA ARG A 143 4.86 11.25 -11.83
C ARG A 143 4.30 10.57 -10.59
N GLN A 144 3.00 10.35 -10.51
CA GLN A 144 2.40 9.59 -9.40
C GLN A 144 2.94 8.16 -9.32
N LYS A 145 3.13 7.52 -10.47
CA LYS A 145 3.74 6.19 -10.58
C LYS A 145 5.19 6.20 -10.10
N GLU A 146 5.99 7.16 -10.57
CA GLU A 146 7.39 7.32 -10.16
C GLU A 146 7.51 7.48 -8.64
N VAL A 147 6.66 8.30 -8.03
CA VAL A 147 6.65 8.50 -6.58
C VAL A 147 6.29 7.22 -5.83
N LEU A 148 5.26 6.50 -6.27
CA LEU A 148 4.90 5.23 -5.64
C LEU A 148 6.05 4.21 -5.71
N ILE A 149 6.71 4.10 -6.86
CA ILE A 149 7.89 3.24 -7.04
C ILE A 149 9.02 3.66 -6.09
N SER A 150 9.25 4.97 -5.97
CA SER A 150 10.32 5.52 -5.13
C SER A 150 10.10 5.22 -3.65
N ILE A 151 8.86 5.38 -3.17
CA ILE A 151 8.48 5.02 -1.80
C ILE A 151 8.59 3.50 -1.60
N ALA A 152 8.21 2.68 -2.58
CA ALA A 152 8.36 1.22 -2.50
C ALA A 152 9.83 0.77 -2.37
N ILE A 153 10.75 1.41 -3.10
CA ILE A 153 12.18 1.14 -2.99
C ILE A 153 12.67 1.54 -1.60
N ALA A 154 12.28 2.71 -1.08
CA ALA A 154 12.64 3.14 0.26
C ALA A 154 12.09 2.20 1.35
N GLU A 155 10.84 1.75 1.20
CA GLU A 155 10.21 0.81 2.13
C GLU A 155 10.89 -0.57 2.11
N SER A 156 11.40 -0.99 0.96
CA SER A 156 12.21 -2.21 0.87
C SER A 156 13.50 -2.11 1.68
N ALA A 157 14.13 -0.93 1.72
CA ALA A 157 15.32 -0.69 2.54
C ALA A 157 14.97 -0.72 4.04
N HIS A 158 13.83 -0.14 4.41
CA HIS A 158 13.28 -0.23 5.76
C HIS A 158 13.06 -1.67 6.22
N LEU A 159 12.32 -2.47 5.46
CA LEU A 159 12.07 -3.87 5.80
C LEU A 159 13.36 -4.69 5.78
N TRP A 160 14.30 -4.37 4.89
CA TRP A 160 15.57 -5.08 4.83
C TRP A 160 16.41 -4.88 6.10
N GLU A 161 16.51 -3.64 6.59
CA GLU A 161 17.16 -3.35 7.88
C GLU A 161 16.50 -4.10 9.04
N ALA A 162 15.16 -4.17 9.04
CA ALA A 162 14.39 -4.89 10.05
C ALA A 162 14.67 -6.41 10.08
N THR A 163 15.21 -6.98 9.00
CA THR A 163 15.59 -8.40 8.98
C THR A 163 16.88 -8.69 9.76
N GLY A 164 17.64 -7.66 10.14
CA GLY A 164 18.98 -7.79 10.72
C GLY A 164 20.07 -8.14 9.70
N ARG A 165 19.73 -8.25 8.41
CA ARG A 165 20.66 -8.59 7.31
C ARG A 165 21.11 -7.37 6.50
N GLY A 166 21.08 -6.18 7.10
CA GLY A 166 21.33 -4.90 6.40
C GLY A 166 22.68 -4.78 5.67
N PHE A 167 23.68 -5.62 5.99
CA PHE A 167 24.97 -5.64 5.31
C PHE A 167 24.95 -6.30 3.93
N ASP A 168 23.94 -7.14 3.63
CA ASP A 168 23.82 -7.80 2.33
C ASP A 168 23.16 -6.86 1.30
N GLN A 169 24.01 -6.14 0.58
CA GLN A 169 23.60 -5.16 -0.43
C GLN A 169 23.01 -5.79 -1.69
N TYR A 170 23.44 -7.00 -2.06
CA TYR A 170 22.92 -7.68 -3.25
C TYR A 170 21.47 -8.12 -3.05
N ALA A 171 21.17 -8.62 -1.85
CA ALA A 171 19.82 -8.95 -1.48
C ALA A 171 18.93 -7.70 -1.35
N LEU A 172 19.45 -6.60 -0.80
CA LEU A 172 18.73 -5.32 -0.80
C LEU A 172 18.40 -4.86 -2.22
N GLN A 173 19.36 -4.87 -3.14
CA GLN A 173 19.13 -4.54 -4.55
C GLN A 173 18.03 -5.40 -5.18
N THR A 174 18.03 -6.70 -4.89
CA THR A 174 16.99 -7.64 -5.36
C THR A 174 15.61 -7.29 -4.78
N ALA A 175 15.54 -6.96 -3.48
CA ALA A 175 14.31 -6.54 -2.82
C ALA A 175 13.78 -5.22 -3.41
N SER A 176 14.66 -4.24 -3.64
CA SER A 176 14.32 -2.95 -4.24
C SER A 176 13.85 -3.06 -5.68
N GLU A 177 14.52 -3.87 -6.51
CA GLU A 177 14.10 -4.16 -7.88
C GLU A 177 12.70 -4.82 -7.90
N THR A 178 12.49 -5.80 -7.01
CA THR A 178 11.20 -6.48 -6.89
C THR A 178 10.09 -5.53 -6.42
N ALA A 179 10.40 -4.65 -5.47
CA ALA A 179 9.48 -3.62 -4.98
C ALA A 179 9.08 -2.67 -6.10
N ALA A 180 10.05 -2.16 -6.87
CA ALA A 180 9.82 -1.26 -7.98
C ALA A 180 8.92 -1.89 -9.05
N ALA A 181 9.20 -3.13 -9.45
CA ALA A 181 8.41 -3.86 -10.44
C ALA A 181 6.97 -4.12 -9.95
N THR A 182 6.81 -4.51 -8.68
CA THR A 182 5.49 -4.78 -8.09
C THR A 182 4.67 -3.49 -7.95
N ALA A 183 5.28 -2.40 -7.49
CA ALA A 183 4.64 -1.10 -7.37
C ALA A 183 4.18 -0.55 -8.73
N SER A 184 5.02 -0.65 -9.75
CA SER A 184 4.68 -0.29 -11.14
C SER A 184 3.46 -1.06 -11.65
N LEU A 185 3.43 -2.38 -11.44
CA LEU A 185 2.32 -3.24 -11.87
C LEU A 185 1.02 -2.92 -11.11
N ILE A 186 1.08 -2.77 -9.79
CA ILE A 186 -0.05 -2.40 -8.95
C ILE A 186 -0.63 -1.04 -9.38
N PHE A 187 0.25 -0.07 -9.69
CA PHE A 187 -0.17 1.24 -10.17
C PHE A 187 -0.95 1.12 -11.48
N SER A 188 -0.37 0.44 -12.48
CA SER A 188 -1.03 0.24 -13.78
C SER A 188 -2.38 -0.45 -13.62
N GLN A 189 -2.47 -1.52 -12.83
CA GLN A 189 -3.74 -2.20 -12.55
C GLN A 189 -4.76 -1.24 -11.92
N THR A 190 -4.32 -0.37 -11.00
CA THR A 190 -5.18 0.61 -10.33
C THR A 190 -5.66 1.69 -11.28
N MET A 191 -4.82 2.16 -12.21
CA MET A 191 -5.19 3.14 -13.23
C MET A 191 -6.14 2.54 -14.27
N ASP A 192 -5.90 1.31 -14.71
CA ASP A 192 -6.80 0.59 -15.62
C ASP A 192 -8.20 0.42 -14.98
N LEU A 193 -8.23 0.07 -13.69
CA LEU A 193 -9.45 0.03 -12.88
C LEU A 193 -10.16 1.38 -12.81
N GLN A 194 -9.43 2.50 -12.80
CA GLN A 194 -10.01 3.85 -12.81
C GLN A 194 -10.58 4.20 -14.19
N SER A 195 -9.87 3.86 -15.27
CA SER A 195 -10.26 4.11 -16.65
C SER A 195 -11.55 3.37 -17.05
N LEU A 196 -11.78 2.19 -16.50
CA LEU A 196 -12.96 1.35 -16.77
C LEU A 196 -14.22 1.77 -15.98
N GLY A 197 -14.14 2.79 -15.11
CA GLY A 197 -15.28 3.35 -14.39
C GLY A 197 -16.04 2.38 -13.47
N THR A 198 -17.24 2.80 -13.04
CA THR A 198 -18.15 2.11 -12.12
C THR A 198 -18.61 0.73 -12.62
N ASP A 199 -18.44 0.45 -13.91
CA ASP A 199 -18.92 -0.76 -14.58
C ASP A 199 -18.07 -2.01 -14.25
N TYR A 200 -16.80 -1.83 -13.88
CA TYR A 200 -15.95 -2.97 -13.51
C TYR A 200 -16.34 -3.60 -12.16
N TYR A 201 -16.78 -2.79 -11.19
CA TYR A 201 -17.32 -3.29 -9.92
C TYR A 201 -18.64 -4.07 -10.10
N ARG A 202 -19.39 -3.79 -11.17
CA ARG A 202 -20.60 -4.54 -11.55
C ARG A 202 -20.29 -5.87 -12.25
N ALA A 203 -19.23 -5.92 -13.07
CA ALA A 203 -18.86 -7.11 -13.83
C ALA A 203 -18.10 -8.17 -13.01
N ARG A 204 -17.45 -7.78 -11.91
CA ARG A 204 -16.70 -8.68 -11.01
C ARG A 204 -17.50 -9.24 -9.82
N GLY A 205 -18.82 -9.39 -9.99
CA GLY A 205 -19.63 -10.23 -9.12
C GLY A 205 -20.18 -9.54 -7.88
N SER A 206 -21.46 -9.81 -7.67
CA SER A 206 -22.38 -9.39 -6.60
C SER A 206 -21.97 -9.77 -5.15
N GLN A 207 -20.68 -9.70 -4.79
CA GLN A 207 -20.15 -10.08 -3.47
C GLN A 207 -19.16 -9.08 -2.87
N TYR A 208 -18.93 -7.93 -3.51
CA TYR A 208 -18.04 -6.88 -2.99
C TYR A 208 -18.77 -5.91 -2.04
N TYR A 209 -19.48 -6.46 -1.05
CA TYR A 209 -19.67 -5.69 0.17
C TYR A 209 -18.35 -5.78 0.94
N PRO A 210 -17.75 -4.67 1.41
CA PRO A 210 -16.59 -4.73 2.29
C PRO A 210 -17.02 -5.56 3.50
N ASN A 211 -16.57 -6.81 3.53
CA ASN A 211 -16.84 -7.67 4.66
C ASN A 211 -16.05 -7.03 5.81
N ALA A 212 -16.74 -6.62 6.87
CA ALA A 212 -16.11 -5.96 8.01
C ALA A 212 -15.03 -6.85 8.69
N SER A 213 -14.93 -8.12 8.28
CA SER A 213 -13.91 -9.08 8.67
C SER A 213 -12.68 -9.16 7.75
N ASP A 214 -12.59 -8.41 6.65
CA ASP A 214 -11.36 -8.36 5.83
C ASP A 214 -10.34 -7.41 6.45
N ALA A 215 -9.11 -7.90 6.62
CA ALA A 215 -7.99 -7.14 7.15
C ALA A 215 -7.63 -5.90 6.33
N TYR A 216 -8.04 -5.86 5.06
CA TYR A 216 -7.77 -4.77 4.11
C TYR A 216 -8.99 -3.92 3.74
N SER A 217 -10.11 -4.10 4.47
CA SER A 217 -11.35 -3.32 4.26
C SER A 217 -11.15 -1.80 4.30
N MET A 218 -10.24 -1.30 5.14
CA MET A 218 -9.90 0.13 5.20
C MET A 218 -9.15 0.61 3.96
N ASP A 219 -8.30 -0.23 3.37
CA ASP A 219 -7.54 0.11 2.16
C ASP A 219 -8.49 0.18 0.96
N ASP A 220 -9.47 -0.72 0.88
CA ASP A 220 -10.48 -0.71 -0.18
C ASP A 220 -11.36 0.57 -0.08
N MET A 221 -11.74 0.99 1.13
CA MET A 221 -12.44 2.26 1.34
C MET A 221 -11.58 3.49 0.99
N ALA A 222 -10.29 3.49 1.35
CA ALA A 222 -9.37 4.58 1.03
C ALA A 222 -9.17 4.73 -0.49
N LEU A 223 -9.07 3.61 -1.21
CA LEU A 223 -9.04 3.61 -2.67
C LEU A 223 -10.31 4.23 -3.25
N MET A 224 -11.50 3.85 -2.77
CA MET A 224 -12.77 4.44 -3.22
C MET A 224 -12.83 5.95 -2.98
N ASN A 225 -12.40 6.44 -1.81
CA ASN A 225 -12.37 7.86 -1.51
C ASN A 225 -11.40 8.63 -2.43
N ARG A 226 -10.21 8.07 -2.66
CA ARG A 226 -9.23 8.65 -3.60
C ARG A 226 -9.77 8.68 -5.03
N GLN A 227 -10.48 7.64 -5.47
CA GLN A 227 -11.15 7.60 -6.77
C GLN A 227 -12.21 8.71 -6.89
N GLN A 228 -13.00 8.97 -5.85
CA GLN A 228 -13.97 10.08 -5.85
C GLN A 228 -13.28 11.45 -5.93
N GLN A 229 -12.13 11.61 -5.26
CA GLN A 229 -11.36 12.86 -5.33
C GLN A 229 -10.75 13.09 -6.72
N MET A 230 -10.29 12.05 -7.40
CA MET A 230 -9.69 12.15 -8.74
C MET A 230 -10.74 12.17 -9.87
N GLY A 231 -11.87 11.47 -9.70
CA GLY A 231 -12.99 11.42 -10.64
C GLY A 231 -13.95 12.61 -10.53
N GLY A 232 -13.83 13.43 -9.48
CA GLY A 232 -14.65 14.63 -9.25
C GLY A 232 -14.46 15.77 -10.25
N MET A 233 -13.53 15.65 -11.20
CA MET A 233 -13.36 16.63 -12.30
C MET A 233 -13.86 16.14 -13.67
N GLY A 234 -14.50 14.96 -13.75
CA GLY A 234 -14.77 14.29 -15.04
C GLY A 234 -16.21 14.08 -15.49
N LEU A 235 -17.23 14.38 -14.66
CA LEU A 235 -18.64 14.14 -15.03
C LEU A 235 -19.55 15.31 -14.64
N GLY A 236 -19.28 16.47 -15.24
CA GLY A 236 -20.30 17.49 -15.49
C GLY A 236 -21.10 17.14 -16.74
N LEU A 237 -21.77 15.98 -16.76
CA LEU A 237 -22.77 15.65 -17.78
C LEU A 237 -24.13 15.51 -17.11
N GLY A 238 -25.02 16.47 -17.41
CA GLY A 238 -26.45 16.21 -17.47
C GLY A 238 -27.28 16.60 -16.26
N GLN A 239 -27.56 17.90 -16.12
CA GLN A 239 -28.78 18.40 -15.45
C GLN A 239 -29.16 19.71 -16.16
N GLY A 240 -30.28 19.87 -16.84
CA GLY A 240 -31.39 18.98 -17.11
C GLY A 240 -32.24 19.60 -18.22
N MET A 241 -33.11 18.78 -18.78
CA MET A 241 -34.23 19.23 -19.60
C MET A 241 -35.04 20.31 -18.87
N GLY A 242 -35.34 21.40 -19.56
CA GLY A 242 -36.50 22.23 -19.27
C GLY A 242 -37.39 22.29 -20.52
N PRO A 243 -38.59 21.68 -20.53
CA PRO A 243 -39.58 21.95 -21.54
C PRO A 243 -40.32 23.25 -21.17
N GLY A 244 -40.42 24.20 -22.08
CA GLY A 244 -41.11 25.46 -21.83
C GLY A 244 -41.59 26.09 -23.12
N MET A 245 -42.80 25.69 -23.54
CA MET A 245 -43.62 26.45 -24.48
C MET A 245 -43.96 27.83 -23.90
N GLY A 246 -44.03 28.84 -24.77
CA GLY A 246 -44.52 30.18 -24.48
C GLY A 246 -44.15 31.15 -25.58
#